data_AF-A0A2K8Z6J2-F1
#
_entry.id   AF-A0A2K8Z6J2-F1
#
_cell.length_a   1.000
_cell.length_b   1.000
_cell.length_c   1.000
_cell.angle_alpha   90.00
_cell.angle_beta   90.00
_cell.angle_gamma   90.00
#
_symmetry.space_group_name_H-M   'P 1'
#
loop_
_entity.id
_entity.type
_entity.pdbx_description
1 polymer ?
#
loop_
_entity_poly.entity_id
_entity_poly.type
_entity_poly.pdbx_seq_one_letter_code
_entity_poly.pdbx_strand_id
1 'polypeptide(L)'
;MAKGSQLIRAEFVDQGHCTQLPVNAFDGNACSGDIKQLEQEWQQALSVPASLSCATNQHLIGVAQQQAKTHESRIAQLEQAIKLLELQRQRFQDSIYGEPGRSILMNRNELAIQEHLQHLAITQASQQTIVNQLRLLNDSSEE
;
A
#
# COMPACT_ATOMS: atom_id res chain seq x y z
N MET A 1 -14.87 -4.77 45.04
CA MET A 1 -15.26 -4.07 46.29
C MET A 1 -14.15 -4.30 47.31
N ALA A 2 -13.47 -3.25 47.75
CA ALA A 2 -12.44 -3.33 48.79
C ALA A 2 -13.09 -3.23 50.18
N LYS A 3 -12.62 -4.01 51.15
CA LYS A 3 -13.06 -3.98 52.55
C LYS A 3 -11.80 -3.75 53.40
N GLY A 4 -11.44 -2.48 53.62
CA GLY A 4 -10.12 -2.09 54.14
C GLY A 4 -9.02 -2.06 53.07
N SER A 5 -7.76 -1.80 53.48
CA SER A 5 -6.55 -1.63 52.64
C SER A 5 -6.15 -2.84 51.77
N GLN A 6 -7.01 -3.86 51.67
CA GLN A 6 -6.72 -5.14 51.05
C GLN A 6 -7.49 -5.25 49.73
N LEU A 7 -6.73 -5.46 48.66
CA LEU A 7 -7.26 -5.73 47.34
C LEU A 7 -7.86 -7.16 47.37
N ILE A 8 -9.11 -7.31 46.93
CA ILE A 8 -9.85 -8.59 46.98
C ILE A 8 -9.95 -9.22 45.59
N ARG A 9 -9.89 -8.41 44.54
CA ARG A 9 -10.08 -8.85 43.15
C ARG A 9 -9.49 -7.80 42.20
N ALA A 10 -8.73 -8.26 41.21
CA ALA A 10 -8.21 -7.45 40.11
C ALA A 10 -8.60 -8.12 38.80
N GLU A 11 -9.15 -7.35 37.85
CA GLU A 11 -9.59 -7.86 36.56
C GLU A 11 -9.20 -6.89 35.46
N PHE A 12 -8.71 -7.43 34.34
CA PHE A 12 -8.49 -6.71 33.10
C PHE A 12 -9.63 -7.05 32.14
N VAL A 13 -10.35 -6.02 31.70
CA VAL A 13 -11.43 -6.17 30.74
C VAL A 13 -11.02 -5.52 29.43
N ASP A 14 -10.95 -6.32 28.36
CA ASP A 14 -10.72 -5.83 27.01
C ASP A 14 -11.58 -6.61 26.00
N GLN A 15 -12.19 -5.89 25.06
CA GLN A 15 -13.06 -6.44 24.00
C GLN A 15 -14.06 -7.52 24.46
N GLY A 16 -14.72 -7.31 25.60
CA GLY A 16 -15.70 -8.24 26.16
C GLY A 16 -15.12 -9.48 26.85
N HIS A 17 -13.80 -9.62 26.89
CA HIS A 17 -13.11 -10.66 27.62
C HIS A 17 -12.66 -10.12 28.98
N CYS A 18 -12.90 -10.90 30.03
CA CYS A 18 -12.51 -10.56 31.40
C CYS A 18 -11.43 -11.52 31.86
N THR A 19 -10.23 -11.00 32.11
CA THR A 19 -9.08 -11.77 32.60
C THR A 19 -8.86 -11.45 34.07
N GLN A 20 -8.89 -12.47 34.93
CA GLN A 20 -8.60 -12.29 36.35
C GLN A 20 -7.09 -12.14 36.54
N LEU A 21 -6.70 -11.09 37.24
CA LEU A 21 -5.30 -10.83 37.57
C LEU A 21 -4.99 -11.32 38.99
N PRO A 22 -3.77 -11.85 39.21
CA PRO A 22 -3.35 -12.30 40.54
C PRO A 22 -3.33 -11.12 41.51
N VAL A 23 -4.15 -11.17 42.56
CA VAL A 23 -4.29 -10.08 43.53
C VAL A 23 -3.02 -9.87 44.36
N ASN A 24 -2.26 -10.95 44.56
CA ASN A 24 -0.90 -11.00 45.11
C ASN A 24 0.14 -10.26 44.26
N ALA A 25 -0.11 -10.00 42.98
CA ALA A 25 0.75 -9.16 42.16
C ALA A 25 0.63 -7.66 42.50
N PHE A 26 -0.34 -7.26 43.34
CA PHE A 26 -0.59 -5.86 43.71
C PHE A 26 -0.40 -5.62 45.22
N ASP A 27 0.59 -6.28 45.82
CA ASP A 27 0.95 -6.17 47.24
C ASP A 27 1.79 -4.93 47.57
N GLY A 28 2.13 -4.11 46.56
CA GLY A 28 2.97 -2.92 46.71
C GLY A 28 4.47 -3.20 46.66
N ASN A 29 4.89 -4.46 46.57
CA ASN A 29 6.27 -4.83 46.35
C ASN A 29 6.54 -4.98 44.85
N ALA A 30 7.46 -4.19 44.30
CA ALA A 30 7.81 -4.19 42.89
C ALA A 30 8.43 -5.52 42.37
N CYS A 31 8.55 -6.55 43.21
CA CYS A 31 9.28 -7.79 42.96
C CYS A 31 8.53 -9.04 43.43
N SER A 32 7.20 -9.05 43.45
CA SER A 32 6.47 -10.31 43.69
C SER A 32 6.71 -11.29 42.53
N GLY A 33 6.81 -12.59 42.85
CA GLY A 33 7.09 -13.64 41.87
C GLY A 33 6.05 -13.67 40.74
N ASP A 34 4.82 -13.28 41.05
CA ASP A 34 3.70 -13.24 40.11
C ASP A 34 3.85 -12.11 39.07
N ILE A 35 4.40 -10.94 39.44
CA ILE A 35 4.70 -9.87 38.47
C ILE A 35 5.76 -10.35 37.47
N LYS A 36 6.81 -11.03 37.96
CA LYS A 36 7.87 -11.57 37.10
C LYS A 36 7.34 -12.66 36.17
N GLN A 37 6.44 -13.50 36.66
CA GLN A 37 5.78 -14.51 35.84
C GLN A 37 4.92 -13.85 34.75
N LEU A 38 4.15 -12.82 35.10
CA LEU A 38 3.33 -12.07 34.15
C LEU A 38 4.20 -11.38 33.10
N GLU A 39 5.31 -10.76 33.50
CA GLU A 39 6.28 -10.15 32.59
C GLU A 39 6.87 -11.18 31.62
N GLN A 40 7.18 -12.38 32.11
CA GLN A 40 7.72 -13.46 31.31
C GLN A 40 6.70 -14.01 30.31
N GLU A 41 5.44 -14.16 30.71
CA GLU A 41 4.33 -14.54 29.84
C GLU A 41 4.09 -13.46 28.76
N TRP A 42 4.17 -12.18 29.12
CA TRP A 42 4.05 -11.06 28.17
C TRP A 42 5.22 -11.01 27.19
N GLN A 43 6.45 -11.16 27.66
CA GLN A 43 7.62 -11.27 26.78
C GLN A 43 7.48 -12.46 25.83
N GLN A 44 6.95 -13.59 26.30
CA GLN A 44 6.75 -14.77 25.46
C GLN A 44 5.66 -14.53 24.40
N ALA A 45 4.54 -13.90 24.77
CA ALA A 45 3.47 -13.53 23.84
C ALA A 45 3.94 -12.49 22.80
N LEU A 46 4.80 -11.54 23.21
CA LEU A 46 5.37 -10.51 22.33
C LEU A 46 6.58 -10.99 21.54
N SER A 47 7.21 -12.10 21.95
CA SER A 47 8.38 -12.69 21.28
C SER A 47 8.03 -13.48 20.03
N VAL A 48 6.74 -13.80 19.81
CA VAL A 48 6.27 -14.36 18.55
C VAL A 48 6.10 -13.20 17.58
N PRO A 49 6.94 -13.07 16.54
CA PRO A 49 6.73 -12.06 15.51
C PRO A 49 5.35 -12.32 14.92
N ALA A 50 4.49 -11.31 14.91
CA ALA A 50 3.13 -11.43 14.40
C ALA A 50 3.18 -11.94 12.95
N SER A 51 2.93 -13.24 12.76
CA SER A 51 2.86 -13.91 11.46
C SER A 51 1.76 -13.35 10.55
N LEU A 52 0.93 -12.43 11.08
CA LEU A 52 0.03 -11.54 10.37
C LEU A 52 0.73 -10.64 9.33
N SER A 53 2.02 -10.35 9.54
CA SER A 53 2.88 -9.64 8.57
C SER A 53 2.96 -10.38 7.22
N CYS A 54 3.14 -11.70 7.24
CA CYS A 54 3.39 -12.47 6.02
C CYS A 54 2.14 -12.57 5.12
N ALA A 55 0.97 -12.86 5.69
CA ALA A 55 -0.28 -12.95 4.92
C ALA A 55 -0.74 -11.58 4.37
N THR A 56 -0.55 -10.52 5.15
CA THR A 56 -0.85 -9.14 4.72
C THR A 56 0.12 -8.69 3.63
N ASN A 57 1.42 -8.98 3.77
CA ASN A 57 2.43 -8.66 2.76
C ASN A 57 2.20 -9.43 1.46
N GLN A 58 1.87 -10.72 1.50
CA GLN A 58 1.53 -11.50 0.31
C GLN A 58 0.31 -10.93 -0.44
N HIS A 59 -0.72 -10.52 0.28
CA HIS A 59 -1.88 -9.87 -0.32
C HIS A 59 -1.52 -8.51 -0.94
N LEU A 60 -0.73 -7.68 -0.24
CA LEU A 60 -0.26 -6.39 -0.75
C LEU A 60 0.62 -6.54 -2.00
N ILE A 61 1.50 -7.54 -2.02
CA ILE A 61 2.32 -7.89 -3.19
C ILE A 61 1.41 -8.29 -4.36
N GLY A 62 0.41 -9.13 -4.13
CA GLY A 62 -0.55 -9.53 -5.18
C GLY A 62 -1.32 -8.35 -5.77
N VAL A 63 -1.81 -7.43 -4.92
CA VAL A 63 -2.50 -6.21 -5.36
C VAL A 63 -1.55 -5.30 -6.16
N ALA A 64 -0.33 -5.07 -5.68
CA ALA A 64 0.65 -4.23 -6.35
C ALA A 64 1.10 -4.81 -7.71
N GLN A 65 1.25 -6.12 -7.81
CA GLN A 65 1.50 -6.80 -9.09
C GLN A 65 0.35 -6.63 -10.08
N GLN A 66 -0.89 -6.72 -9.62
CA GLN A 66 -2.06 -6.52 -10.48
C GLN A 66 -2.17 -5.06 -10.95
N GLN A 67 -1.84 -4.10 -10.08
CA GLN A 67 -1.76 -2.70 -10.45
C GLN A 67 -0.65 -2.44 -11.47
N ALA A 68 0.53 -3.06 -11.31
CA ALA A 68 1.62 -2.96 -12.28
C ALA A 68 1.19 -3.45 -13.67
N LYS A 69 0.55 -4.62 -13.77
CA LYS A 69 0.00 -5.13 -15.04
C LYS A 69 -1.04 -4.19 -15.66
N THR A 70 -1.89 -3.59 -14.84
CA THR A 70 -2.90 -2.64 -15.30
C THR A 70 -2.25 -1.39 -15.88
N HIS A 71 -1.21 -0.87 -15.22
CA HIS A 71 -0.43 0.26 -15.70
C HIS A 71 0.30 -0.08 -17.01
N GLU A 72 0.92 -1.25 -17.13
CA GLU A 72 1.56 -1.70 -18.37
C GLU A 72 0.57 -1.73 -19.54
N SER A 73 -0.61 -2.31 -19.33
CA SER A 73 -1.66 -2.32 -20.38
C SER A 73 -2.10 -0.91 -20.74
N ARG A 74 -2.19 0.00 -19.77
CA ARG A 74 -2.60 1.39 -20.02
C ARG A 74 -1.53 2.17 -20.78
N ILE A 75 -0.26 1.94 -20.45
CA ILE A 75 0.90 2.49 -21.16
C ILE A 75 0.87 2.04 -22.62
N ALA A 76 0.73 0.74 -22.88
CA ALA A 76 0.67 0.20 -24.24
C ALA A 76 -0.47 0.82 -25.07
N GLN A 77 -1.65 1.03 -24.46
CA GLN A 77 -2.78 1.71 -25.12
C GLN A 77 -2.47 3.16 -25.47
N LEU A 78 -1.87 3.91 -24.53
CA LEU A 78 -1.50 5.32 -24.75
C LEU A 78 -0.44 5.45 -25.85
N GLU A 79 0.58 4.59 -25.83
CA GLU A 79 1.62 4.55 -26.87
C GLU A 79 1.04 4.23 -28.25
N GLN A 80 0.11 3.27 -28.33
CA GLN A 80 -0.57 2.95 -29.58
C GLN A 80 -1.41 4.13 -30.09
N ALA A 81 -2.12 4.83 -29.20
CA ALA A 81 -2.91 6.01 -29.55
C ALA A 81 -2.01 7.14 -30.09
N ILE A 82 -0.88 7.41 -29.44
CA ILE A 82 0.12 8.39 -29.90
C ILE A 82 0.59 8.02 -31.31
N LYS A 83 1.02 6.78 -31.53
CA LYS A 83 1.51 6.31 -32.83
C LYS A 83 0.47 6.47 -33.95
N LEU A 84 -0.82 6.21 -33.66
CA LEU A 84 -1.90 6.39 -34.62
C LEU A 84 -2.15 7.87 -34.95
N LEU A 85 -2.14 8.73 -33.93
CA LEU A 85 -2.32 10.18 -34.10
C LEU A 85 -1.15 10.81 -34.88
N GLU A 86 0.08 10.39 -34.60
CA GLU A 86 1.27 10.80 -35.35
C GLU A 86 1.19 10.39 -36.82
N LEU A 87 0.78 9.14 -37.09
CA LEU A 87 0.58 8.65 -38.45
C LEU A 87 -0.51 9.44 -39.19
N GLN A 88 -1.61 9.77 -38.52
CA GLN A 88 -2.65 10.62 -39.09
C GLN A 88 -2.12 12.02 -39.39
N ARG A 89 -1.36 12.62 -38.46
CA ARG A 89 -0.73 13.93 -38.65
C ARG A 89 0.18 13.94 -39.89
N GLN A 90 1.03 12.92 -40.03
CA GLN A 90 1.92 12.79 -41.18
C GLN A 90 1.14 12.67 -42.50
N ARG A 91 0.09 11.85 -42.53
CA ARG A 91 -0.79 11.74 -43.72
C ARG A 91 -1.47 13.05 -44.09
N PHE A 92 -1.86 13.87 -43.12
CA PHE A 92 -2.42 15.19 -43.39
C PHE A 92 -1.37 16.17 -43.91
N GLN A 93 -0.15 16.09 -43.40
CA GLN A 93 0.98 16.89 -43.88
C GLN A 93 1.30 16.58 -45.35
N ASP A 94 1.24 15.32 -45.74
CA ASP A 94 1.49 14.84 -47.11
C ASP A 94 0.29 15.00 -48.05
N SER A 95 -0.87 15.41 -47.53
CA SER A 95 -2.10 15.55 -48.30
C SER A 95 -2.26 16.91 -48.97
N ILE A 96 -2.87 16.91 -50.16
CA ILE A 96 -3.12 18.08 -51.03
C ILE A 96 -4.38 18.87 -50.57
N TYR A 97 -4.92 18.61 -49.37
CA TYR A 97 -6.09 19.34 -48.85
C TYR A 97 -5.78 20.83 -48.62
N GLY A 98 -6.82 21.67 -48.72
CA GLY A 98 -6.72 23.10 -48.47
C GLY A 98 -6.30 23.47 -47.04
N GLU A 99 -5.41 24.45 -46.93
CA GLU A 99 -4.75 24.98 -45.71
C GLU A 99 -5.62 25.07 -44.44
N PRO A 100 -6.85 25.65 -44.43
CA PRO A 100 -7.55 25.90 -43.17
C PRO A 100 -8.08 24.63 -42.50
N GLY A 101 -8.58 23.65 -43.26
CA GLY A 101 -9.04 22.38 -42.71
C GLY A 101 -7.90 21.49 -42.22
N ARG A 102 -6.76 21.53 -42.94
CA ARG A 102 -5.54 20.80 -42.58
C ARG A 102 -4.96 21.29 -41.25
N SER A 103 -4.83 22.61 -41.09
CA SER A 103 -4.29 23.23 -39.87
C SER A 103 -5.13 22.91 -38.62
N ILE A 104 -6.46 22.95 -38.74
CA ILE A 104 -7.37 22.63 -37.62
C ILE A 104 -7.23 21.15 -37.20
N LEU A 105 -7.19 20.22 -38.15
CA LEU A 105 -7.04 18.79 -37.85
C LEU A 105 -5.66 18.46 -37.28
N MET A 106 -4.59 19.09 -37.79
CA MET A 106 -3.24 18.93 -37.24
C MET A 106 -3.14 19.47 -35.81
N ASN A 107 -3.68 20.65 -35.52
CA ASN A 107 -3.68 21.21 -34.16
C ASN A 107 -4.48 20.34 -33.19
N ARG A 108 -5.60 19.77 -33.64
CA ARG A 108 -6.40 18.85 -32.82
C ARG A 108 -5.61 17.57 -32.48
N ASN A 109 -4.91 17.01 -33.45
CA ASN A 109 -4.07 15.84 -33.23
C ASN A 109 -2.89 16.16 -32.30
N GLU A 110 -2.28 17.33 -32.45
CA GLU A 110 -1.19 17.77 -31.59
C GLU A 110 -1.62 17.93 -30.14
N LEU A 111 -2.79 18.52 -29.90
CA LEU A 111 -3.36 18.63 -28.57
C LEU A 111 -3.64 17.24 -27.95
N ALA A 112 -4.23 16.32 -28.71
CA ALA A 112 -4.48 14.96 -28.25
C ALA A 112 -3.18 14.17 -27.96
N ILE A 113 -2.13 14.36 -28.77
CA ILE A 113 -0.80 13.78 -28.52
C ILE A 113 -0.22 14.33 -27.21
N GLN A 114 -0.29 15.64 -26.98
CA GLN A 114 0.20 16.25 -25.75
C GLN A 114 -0.54 15.73 -24.52
N GLU A 115 -1.86 15.61 -24.58
CA GLU A 115 -2.67 15.02 -23.50
C GLU A 115 -2.25 13.58 -23.21
N HIS A 116 -2.08 12.75 -24.25
CA HIS A 116 -1.67 11.35 -24.08
C HIS A 116 -0.24 11.22 -23.54
N LEU A 117 0.69 12.07 -23.95
CA LEU A 117 2.04 12.13 -23.40
C LEU A 117 2.04 12.51 -21.91
N GLN A 118 1.19 13.45 -21.51
CA GLN A 118 1.03 13.83 -20.10
C GLN A 118 0.50 12.65 -19.28
N HIS A 119 -0.54 11.97 -19.78
CA HIS A 119 -1.07 10.78 -19.13
C HIS A 119 -0.04 9.63 -19.06
N LEU A 120 0.78 9.48 -20.09
CA LEU A 120 1.86 8.49 -20.11
C LEU A 120 2.88 8.78 -19.00
N ALA A 121 3.36 10.03 -18.91
CA ALA A 121 4.32 10.43 -17.88
C ALA A 121 3.79 10.21 -16.46
N ILE A 122 2.52 10.57 -16.21
CA ILE A 122 1.88 10.33 -14.90
C ILE A 122 1.79 8.83 -14.59
N THR A 123 1.39 8.02 -15.57
CA THR A 123 1.21 6.56 -15.39
C THR A 123 2.56 5.86 -15.18
N GLN A 124 3.61 6.30 -15.87
CA GLN A 124 4.97 5.79 -15.68
C GLN A 124 5.52 6.16 -14.29
N ALA A 125 5.30 7.41 -13.83
CA ALA A 125 5.71 7.82 -12.50
C ALA A 125 4.98 7.02 -11.39
N SER A 126 3.67 6.76 -11.55
CA SER A 126 2.92 5.93 -10.60
C SER A 126 3.40 4.47 -10.61
N GLN A 127 3.66 3.90 -11.79
CA GLN A 127 4.22 2.55 -11.92
C GLN A 127 5.59 2.45 -11.24
N GLN A 128 6.48 3.40 -11.46
CA GLN A 128 7.82 3.40 -10.86
C GLN A 128 7.74 3.44 -9.32
N THR A 129 6.78 4.20 -8.79
CA THR A 129 6.54 4.25 -7.34
C THR A 129 6.11 2.89 -6.79
N ILE A 130 5.17 2.20 -7.47
CA ILE A 130 4.69 0.86 -7.07
C ILE A 130 5.82 -0.17 -7.15
N VAL A 131 6.65 -0.13 -8.21
CA VAL A 131 7.80 -1.03 -8.37
C VAL A 131 8.82 -0.82 -7.25
N ASN A 132 9.10 0.44 -6.88
CA ASN A 132 10.00 0.74 -5.77
C ASN A 132 9.44 0.25 -4.43
N GLN A 133 8.12 0.39 -4.20
CA GLN A 133 7.47 -0.14 -3.00
C GLN A 133 7.52 -1.68 -2.93
N LEU A 134 7.30 -2.35 -4.07
CA LEU A 134 7.43 -3.81 -4.17
C LEU A 134 8.85 -4.28 -3.82
N ARG A 135 9.87 -3.56 -4.26
CA ARG A 135 11.27 -3.86 -3.93
C ARG A 135 11.53 -3.82 -2.43
N LEU A 136 11.11 -2.72 -1.78
CA LEU A 136 11.29 -2.55 -0.34
C LEU A 136 10.57 -3.61 0.49
N LEU A 137 9.34 -3.97 0.09
CA LEU A 137 8.56 -5.01 0.76
C LEU A 137 9.16 -6.41 0.58
N ASN A 138 9.84 -6.67 -0.54
CA ASN A 138 10.50 -7.94 -0.79
C ASN A 138 11.80 -8.05 0.03
N ASP A 139 12.57 -6.97 0.12
CA ASP A 139 13.83 -6.92 0.90
C ASP A 139 13.55 -7.05 2.42
N SER A 140 12.42 -6.53 2.91
CA SER A 140 12.01 -6.65 4.32
C SER A 140 11.43 -8.02 4.71
N SER A 141 11.23 -8.91 3.74
CA SER A 141 10.72 -10.28 3.99
C SER A 141 11.85 -11.32 4.06
N GLU A 142 13.10 -10.95 3.78
CA GLU A 142 14.28 -11.84 3.80
C GLU A 142 15.15 -11.68 5.08
N GLU A 143 14.80 -10.78 6.00
CA GLU A 143 15.39 -10.63 7.36
C GLU A 143 14.55 -11.32 8.43
#